data_AF-A0A928YIF9-F1
#
_entry.id   AF-A0A928YIF9-F1
#
_cell.length_a   1.000
_cell.length_b   1.000
_cell.length_c   1.000
_cell.angle_alpha   90.00
_cell.angle_beta   90.00
_cell.angle_gamma   90.00
#
_symmetry.space_group_name_H-M   'P 1'
#
loop_
_entity.id
_entity.type
_entity.pdbx_description
1 polymer ?
#
loop_
_entity_poly.entity_id
_entity_poly.type
_entity_poly.pdbx_seq_one_letter_code
_entity_poly.pdbx_strand_id
1 'polypeptide(L)' 'MTQYDKLIQKILEEKDITYQEAEKVLIGLGYIARSPKGGSSHITFTKSQNQIITLVKTQKPLKKY' A
#
# COMPACT_ATOMS: atom_id res chain seq x y z
N MET A 1 -17.05 4.58 -1.18
CA MET A 1 -15.63 4.93 -1.41
C MET A 1 -15.36 6.26 -0.74
N THR A 2 -14.43 6.28 0.21
CA THR A 2 -13.99 7.53 0.83
C THR A 2 -13.07 8.29 -0.13
N GLN A 3 -12.91 9.60 0.07
CA GLN A 3 -12.02 10.42 -0.75
C GLN A 3 -10.56 9.90 -0.68
N TYR A 4 -10.18 9.31 0.47
CA TYR A 4 -8.89 8.66 0.68
C TYR A 4 -8.71 7.37 -0.12
N ASP A 5 -9.75 6.54 -0.27
CA ASP A 5 -9.67 5.32 -1.09
C ASP A 5 -9.39 5.67 -2.57
N LYS A 6 -10.01 6.75 -3.07
CA LYS A 6 -9.77 7.25 -4.43
C LYS A 6 -8.34 7.77 -4.60
N LEU A 7 -7.81 8.47 -3.60
CA LEU A 7 -6.44 8.96 -3.61
C LEU A 7 -5.44 7.80 -3.61
N ILE A 8 -5.65 6.81 -2.75
CA ILE A 8 -4.82 5.61 -2.68
C ILE A 8 -4.87 4.83 -4.00
N GLN A 9 -6.06 4.65 -4.60
CA GLN A 9 -6.17 3.98 -5.89
C GLN A 9 -5.39 4.71 -6.99
N LYS A 10 -5.49 6.05 -7.05
CA LYS A 10 -4.77 6.85 -8.04
C LYS A 10 -3.25 6.71 -7.86
N ILE A 11 -2.78 6.77 -6.61
CA ILE A 11 -1.37 6.56 -6.25
C ILE A 11 -0.87 5.15 -6.62
N LEU A 12 -1.75 4.15 -6.50
CA LEU A 12 -1.43 2.76 -6.83
C LEU A 12 -1.48 2.46 -8.34
N GLU A 13 -2.30 3.18 -9.10
CA GLU A 13 -2.32 3.11 -10.58
C GLU A 13 -1.17 3.91 -11.20
N GLU A 14 -0.63 4.89 -10.49
CA GLU A 14 0.49 5.69 -10.94
C GLU A 14 1.76 4.85 -10.98
N LYS A 15 2.29 4.62 -12.19
CA LYS A 15 3.46 3.76 -12.43
C LYS A 15 4.77 4.33 -11.88
N ASP A 16 4.79 5.64 -11.59
CA ASP A 16 5.98 6.38 -11.16
C ASP A 16 6.10 6.52 -9.64
N ILE A 17 5.07 6.16 -8.86
CA ILE A 17 5.17 6.21 -7.41
C ILE A 17 6.01 5.05 -6.88
N THR A 18 6.94 5.41 -6.01
CA THR A 18 7.76 4.43 -5.31
C THR A 18 7.02 3.84 -4.10
N TYR A 19 7.36 2.60 -3.74
CA TYR A 19 6.83 1.96 -2.53
C TYR A 19 6.98 2.86 -1.27
N GLN A 20 8.08 3.59 -1.17
CA GLN A 20 8.38 4.44 -0.02
C GLN A 20 7.43 5.64 0.09
N GLU A 21 6.97 6.19 -1.02
CA GLU A 21 5.96 7.27 -1.03
C GLU A 21 4.58 6.74 -0.68
N ALA A 22 4.18 5.61 -1.27
CA ALA A 22 2.92 4.94 -0.94
C ALA A 22 2.87 4.56 0.55
N GLU A 23 3.97 4.04 1.10
CA GLU A 23 4.10 3.71 2.52
C GLU A 23 3.92 4.95 3.41
N LYS A 24 4.56 6.09 3.09
CA LYS A 24 4.39 7.33 3.85
C LYS A 24 2.95 7.82 3.86
N VAL A 25 2.27 7.79 2.70
CA VAL A 25 0.86 8.21 2.60
C VAL A 25 -0.04 7.28 3.41
N LEU A 26 0.16 5.97 3.29
CA LEU A 26 -0.62 4.98 4.04
C LEU A 26 -0.40 5.11 5.55
N ILE A 27 0.84 5.29 6.01
CA ILE A 27 1.13 5.54 7.43
C ILE A 27 0.49 6.86 7.90
N GLY A 28 0.58 7.94 7.11
CA GLY A 28 -0.06 9.22 7.42
C GLY A 28 -1.58 9.14 7.51
N LEU A 29 -2.19 8.20 6.76
CA LEU A 29 -3.62 7.90 6.83
C LEU A 29 -3.98 6.99 8.01
N GLY A 30 -3.02 6.48 8.78
CA GLY A 30 -3.24 5.59 9.93
C GLY A 30 -3.27 4.09 9.56
N TYR A 31 -2.73 3.71 8.41
CA TYR A 31 -2.54 2.29 8.09
C TYR A 31 -1.29 1.74 8.78
N ILE A 32 -1.40 0.52 9.29
CA ILE A 32 -0.30 -0.22 9.91
C ILE A 32 0.29 -1.16 8.87
N ALA A 33 1.56 -0.98 8.54
CA ALA A 33 2.29 -1.89 7.67
C ALA A 33 2.65 -3.18 8.44
N ARG A 34 2.32 -4.33 7.85
CA ARG A 34 2.71 -5.68 8.31
C ARG A 34 3.48 -6.36 7.19
N SER A 35 4.74 -6.66 7.45
CA SER A 35 5.57 -7.51 6.60
C SER A 35 5.49 -8.96 7.06
N PRO A 36 5.36 -9.93 6.14
CA PRO A 36 5.49 -11.35 6.50
C PRO A 36 6.94 -11.66 6.89
N LYS A 37 7.12 -12.46 7.94
CA LYS A 37 8.45 -12.83 8.48
C LYS A 37 9.33 -13.67 7.53
N GLY A 38 8.85 -14.02 6.34
CA GLY A 38 9.45 -15.03 5.45
C GLY A 38 10.06 -14.51 4.15
N GLY A 39 10.55 -13.27 4.09
CA GLY A 39 11.25 -12.77 2.89
C GLY A 39 10.36 -12.52 1.67
N SER A 40 9.05 -12.49 1.85
CA SER A 40 8.11 -12.16 0.78
C SER A 40 8.12 -10.66 0.51
N SER A 41 8.20 -10.29 -0.76
CA SER A 41 8.09 -8.91 -1.26
C SER A 41 6.76 -8.22 -0.94
N HIS A 42 5.81 -8.91 -0.32
CA HIS A 42 4.47 -8.42 -0.03
C HIS A 42 4.45 -7.70 1.31
N ILE A 43 3.87 -6.51 1.36
CA ILE A 43 3.59 -5.77 2.59
C ILE A 43 2.11 -5.47 2.62
N THR A 44 1.50 -5.80 3.76
CA THR A 44 0.07 -5.64 3.97
C THR A 44 -0.18 -4.46 4.91
N PHE A 45 -0.92 -3.47 4.44
CA PHE A 45 -1.32 -2.30 5.18
C PHE A 45 -2.74 -2.50 5.72
N THR A 46 -2.92 -2.36 7.03
CA THR A 46 -4.22 -2.56 7.70
C THR A 46 -4.57 -1.37 8.56
N LYS A 47 -5.76 -0.77 8.38
CA LYS A 47 -6.19 0.44 9.13
C LYS A 47 -7.35 0.20 10.09
N SER A 48 -8.35 -0.57 9.67
CA SER A 48 -9.54 -0.91 10.46
C SER A 48 -10.04 -2.29 10.00
N GLN A 49 -10.98 -2.90 10.73
CA GLN A 49 -11.42 -4.31 10.64
C GLN A 49 -11.82 -4.84 9.25
N ASN A 50 -11.77 -4.04 8.18
CA ASN A 50 -12.01 -4.47 6.79
C ASN A 50 -11.17 -3.72 5.72
N GLN A 51 -10.20 -2.87 6.10
CA GLN A 51 -9.34 -2.17 5.14
C GLN A 51 -7.95 -2.78 5.13
N ILE A 52 -7.73 -3.69 4.18
CA ILE A 52 -6.47 -4.38 3.93
C ILE A 52 -5.98 -4.01 2.52
N ILE A 53 -4.76 -3.51 2.41
CA ILE A 53 -4.11 -3.17 1.14
C ILE A 53 -2.79 -3.92 1.08
N THR A 54 -2.60 -4.79 0.10
CA THR A 54 -1.34 -5.53 -0.07
C THR A 54 -0.54 -4.95 -1.24
N LEU A 55 0.67 -4.48 -0.95
CA LEU A 55 1.61 -3.92 -1.93
C LEU A 55 2.83 -4.81 -2.08
N VAL A 56 3.47 -4.81 -3.25
CA VAL A 56 4.72 -5.54 -3.50
C VAL A 56 5.89 -4.56 -3.56
N LYS A 57 6.83 -4.67 -2.61
CA LYS A 57 8.03 -3.81 -2.48
C LYS A 57 9.05 -4.01 -3.61
N THR A 58 9.07 -5.19 -4.22
CA THR A 58 10.16 -5.63 -5.12
C THR A 58 9.85 -5.43 -6.61
N GLN A 59 8.62 -5.07 -6.99
CA GLN A 59 8.27 -4.81 -8.39
C GLN A 59 8.13 -3.31 -8.68
N LYS A 60 8.78 -2.87 -9.75
CA LYS A 60 8.46 -1.63 -10.48
C LYS A 60 7.81 -2.04 -11.80
N PRO A 61 6.56 -1.62 -12.11
CA PRO A 61 5.66 -0.75 -11.33
C PRO A 61 4.92 -1.48 -10.19
N LEU A 62 4.36 -0.70 -9.25
CA LEU A 62 3.53 -1.20 -8.14
C LEU A 62 2.35 -2.01 -8.70
N LYS A 63 2.29 -3.31 -8.39
CA LYS A 63 1.21 -4.21 -8.84
C LYS A 63 0.30 -4.53 -7.66
N LYS A 64 -1.00 -4.23 -7.80
CA LYS A 64 -2.04 -4.60 -6.85
C LYS A 64 -2.36 -6.10 -6.98
N TYR A 65 -2.46 -6.79 -5.85
CA TYR A 65 -3.00 -8.14 -5.75
C TYR A 65 -4.31 -8.12 -4.97
#